data_AF-A0A946YX41-F1
#
_entry.id   AF-A0A946YX41-F1
#
_cell.length_a   1.000
_cell.length_b   1.000
_cell.length_c   1.000
_cell.angle_alpha   90.00
_cell.angle_beta   90.00
_cell.angle_gamma   90.00
#
_symmetry.space_group_name_H-M   'P 1'
#
loop_
_entity.id
_entity.type
_entity.pdbx_description
1 polymer ?
#
loop_
_entity_poly.entity_id
_entity_poly.type
_entity_poly.pdbx_seq_one_letter_code
_entity_poly.pdbx_strand_id
1 'polypeptide(L)'
;MTRTLTARWLVEYARRPLNLVLLVAVPVVFVTLSAGALSDFADILGGVSNLGEVEAATAGWAAAVLAGVAAFFQVSLSRDADRRLAAAGAGAVRVVFSRLLSTLALALLASVGSLVALGVRTDLPTTPRVVGATVLFALIYTGIGLIVGALVRSEMNGSLIVVFAWIFDVFFGPAMGGSAWFIRLFPLHYPTLVITDVASGHSGALGDLGISLLWAAIAMSVAIVSLNATTRISQRTRVRRPPGLHRAIVALVAATRQLRRMPVMWILIVGLPVAFITASIAVTPDDPTPVELVENGRRGLEIVPMSDVHGAVMVPITIGFLASLAGLFVILDSAQADRRLSLTRFRPSEILTVRMIVIATASLVAAAVSIAVTAVSFDPVSWPTFVFASVLVALTYATIGAIVGPLFGRLGGLYFLLVLP
;
A
#
# COMPACT_ATOMS: atom_id res chain seq x y z
N MET A 1 4.56 -11.89 -31.19
CA MET A 1 3.30 -11.54 -30.52
C MET A 1 3.48 -11.18 -29.03
N THR A 2 4.21 -11.96 -28.22
CA THR A 2 4.48 -11.60 -26.80
C THR A 2 5.20 -10.25 -26.68
N ARG A 3 6.29 -10.05 -27.44
CA ARG A 3 7.04 -8.78 -27.49
C ARG A 3 6.16 -7.58 -27.85
N THR A 4 5.26 -7.73 -28.81
CA THR A 4 4.32 -6.68 -29.22
C THR A 4 3.26 -6.38 -28.16
N LEU A 5 2.81 -7.39 -27.40
CA LEU A 5 1.88 -7.19 -26.27
C LEU A 5 2.55 -6.48 -25.11
N THR A 6 3.75 -6.93 -24.72
CA THR A 6 4.56 -6.27 -23.68
C THR A 6 4.82 -4.81 -24.03
N ALA A 7 5.25 -4.53 -25.28
CA ALA A 7 5.46 -3.16 -25.74
C ALA A 7 4.18 -2.31 -25.66
N ARG A 8 3.02 -2.86 -26.04
CA ARG A 8 1.74 -2.14 -25.95
C ARG A 8 1.35 -1.83 -24.50
N TRP A 9 1.64 -2.70 -23.55
CA TRP A 9 1.33 -2.45 -22.14
C TRP A 9 2.25 -1.43 -21.49
N LEU A 10 3.52 -1.41 -21.90
CA LEU A 10 4.43 -0.34 -21.50
C LEU A 10 3.98 1.00 -22.09
N VAL A 11 3.56 1.03 -23.36
CA VAL A 11 2.99 2.23 -23.98
C VAL A 11 1.69 2.67 -23.29
N GLU A 12 0.82 1.73 -22.90
CA GLU A 12 -0.40 2.03 -22.16
C GLU A 12 -0.11 2.68 -20.81
N TYR A 13 0.90 2.18 -20.08
CA TYR A 13 1.36 2.82 -18.85
C TYR A 13 1.95 4.21 -19.14
N ALA A 14 2.79 4.33 -20.16
CA ALA A 14 3.45 5.58 -20.56
C ALA A 14 2.49 6.67 -21.05
N ARG A 15 1.32 6.30 -21.58
CA ARG A 15 0.25 7.24 -21.97
C ARG A 15 -0.32 8.05 -20.81
N ARG A 16 -0.02 7.64 -19.56
CA ARG A 16 -0.29 8.43 -18.36
C ARG A 16 1.04 9.01 -17.88
N PRO A 17 1.50 10.14 -18.45
CA PRO A 17 2.86 10.66 -18.22
C PRO A 17 3.14 10.91 -16.73
N LEU A 18 2.09 11.33 -15.99
CA LEU A 18 2.17 11.53 -14.55
C LEU A 18 2.53 10.27 -13.77
N ASN A 19 2.10 9.09 -14.22
CA ASN A 19 2.45 7.83 -13.57
C ASN A 19 3.94 7.53 -13.73
N LEU A 20 4.52 7.81 -14.90
CA LEU A 20 5.96 7.64 -15.12
C LEU A 20 6.77 8.65 -14.32
N VAL A 21 6.32 9.90 -14.29
CA VAL A 21 6.97 10.96 -13.50
C VAL A 21 6.95 10.57 -12.03
N LEU A 22 5.79 10.18 -11.50
CA LEU A 22 5.66 9.77 -10.10
C LEU A 22 6.44 8.48 -9.80
N LEU A 23 6.54 7.54 -10.73
CA LEU A 23 7.33 6.32 -10.53
C LEU A 23 8.83 6.61 -10.33
N VAL A 24 9.33 7.74 -10.83
CA VAL A 24 10.73 8.19 -10.65
C VAL A 24 10.85 9.23 -9.53
N ALA A 25 9.89 10.16 -9.43
CA ALA A 25 9.90 11.24 -8.45
C ALA A 25 9.61 10.74 -7.03
N VAL A 26 8.69 9.79 -6.85
CA VAL A 26 8.37 9.22 -5.54
C VAL A 26 9.58 8.58 -4.87
N PRO A 27 10.36 7.69 -5.50
CA PRO A 27 11.56 7.16 -4.87
C PRO A 27 12.54 8.26 -4.48
N VAL A 28 12.73 9.26 -5.34
CA VAL A 28 13.60 10.41 -5.04
C VAL A 28 13.10 11.14 -3.81
N VAL A 29 11.84 11.55 -3.78
CA VAL A 29 11.28 12.31 -2.65
C VAL A 29 11.22 11.46 -1.37
N PHE A 30 10.80 10.20 -1.45
CA PHE A 30 10.73 9.30 -0.30
C PHE A 30 12.11 9.06 0.31
N VAL A 31 13.12 8.72 -0.51
CA VAL A 31 14.48 8.52 0.00
C VAL A 31 15.06 9.85 0.49
N THR A 32 14.85 10.96 -0.22
CA THR A 32 15.40 12.29 0.15
C THR A 32 14.67 13.02 1.27
N LEU A 33 13.47 12.62 1.66
CA LEU A 33 12.78 13.27 2.78
C LEU A 33 12.65 12.32 3.96
N SER A 34 12.33 11.05 3.71
CA SER A 34 11.97 10.11 4.76
C SER A 34 13.15 9.30 5.28
N ALA A 35 14.21 9.04 4.50
CA ALA A 35 15.25 8.09 4.92
C ALA A 35 15.98 8.50 6.21
N GLY A 36 16.29 9.79 6.37
CA GLY A 36 16.92 10.30 7.60
C GLY A 36 15.99 10.17 8.80
N ALA A 37 14.75 10.63 8.67
CA ALA A 37 13.75 10.51 9.73
C ALA A 37 13.44 9.04 10.08
N LEU A 38 13.42 8.14 9.10
CA LEU A 38 13.24 6.70 9.33
C LEU A 38 14.45 6.06 10.00
N SER A 39 15.65 6.55 9.69
CA SER A 39 16.89 6.10 10.34
C SER A 39 16.93 6.55 11.80
N ASP A 40 16.64 7.82 12.07
CA ASP A 40 16.53 8.35 13.43
C ASP A 40 15.43 7.59 14.20
N PHE A 41 14.29 7.33 13.56
CA PHE A 41 13.20 6.57 14.16
C PHE A 41 13.59 5.11 14.45
N ALA A 42 14.32 4.45 13.55
CA ALA A 42 14.83 3.11 13.73
C ALA A 42 15.82 3.02 14.91
N ASP A 43 16.72 3.99 15.04
CA ASP A 43 17.66 4.08 16.16
C ASP A 43 16.92 4.21 17.50
N ILE A 44 15.90 5.07 17.57
CA ILE A 44 15.07 5.23 18.77
C ILE A 44 14.32 3.93 19.10
N LEU A 45 13.91 3.15 18.09
CA LEU A 45 13.25 1.85 18.26
C LEU A 45 14.20 0.68 18.61
N GLY A 46 15.51 0.93 18.73
CA GLY A 46 16.48 -0.12 19.00
C GLY A 46 16.82 -0.99 17.77
N GLY A 47 16.72 -0.42 16.57
CA GLY A 47 17.19 -1.03 15.33
C GLY A 47 18.66 -1.45 15.44
N VAL A 48 18.98 -2.65 14.97
CA VAL A 48 20.31 -3.28 15.12
C VAL A 48 21.30 -2.95 13.99
N SER A 49 20.94 -2.03 13.09
CA SER A 49 21.72 -1.68 11.90
C SER A 49 22.31 -0.28 12.02
N ASN A 50 23.47 -0.04 11.40
CA ASN A 50 24.05 1.29 11.35
C ASN A 50 23.11 2.25 10.58
N LEU A 51 23.12 3.55 10.92
CA LEU A 51 22.28 4.58 10.26
C LEU A 51 22.30 4.47 8.71
N GLY A 52 23.48 4.32 8.10
CA GLY A 52 23.59 4.17 6.64
C GLY A 52 22.99 2.88 6.07
N GLU A 53 22.87 1.81 6.86
CA GLU A 53 22.25 0.56 6.44
C GLU A 53 20.71 0.67 6.41
N VAL A 54 20.12 1.43 7.35
CA VAL A 54 18.67 1.75 7.32
C VAL A 54 18.34 2.63 6.11
N GLU A 55 19.21 3.58 5.79
CA GLU A 55 19.08 4.40 4.58
C GLU A 55 19.08 3.52 3.32
N ALA A 56 19.94 2.50 3.23
CA ALA A 56 19.92 1.54 2.12
C ALA A 56 18.61 0.73 2.05
N ALA A 57 18.06 0.32 3.20
CA ALA A 57 16.78 -0.36 3.28
C ALA A 57 15.62 0.48 2.73
N THR A 58 15.65 1.81 2.92
CA THR A 58 14.62 2.72 2.41
C THR A 58 14.50 2.71 0.88
N ALA A 59 15.60 2.51 0.16
CA ALA A 59 15.58 2.34 -1.29
C ALA A 59 14.88 1.04 -1.70
N GLY A 60 15.12 -0.04 -0.95
CA GLY A 60 14.39 -1.30 -1.08
C GLY A 60 12.90 -1.14 -0.84
N TRP A 61 12.51 -0.45 0.24
CA TRP A 61 11.11 -0.19 0.59
C TRP A 61 10.40 0.65 -0.47
N ALA A 62 11.04 1.71 -0.97
CA ALA A 62 10.51 2.52 -2.06
C ALA A 62 10.29 1.69 -3.33
N ALA A 63 11.28 0.84 -3.69
CA ALA A 63 11.17 -0.03 -4.87
C ALA A 63 10.02 -1.04 -4.71
N ALA A 64 9.86 -1.63 -3.51
CA ALA A 64 8.78 -2.55 -3.19
C ALA A 64 7.39 -1.91 -3.38
N VAL A 65 7.09 -0.81 -2.69
CA VAL A 65 5.74 -0.22 -2.72
C VAL A 65 5.36 0.23 -4.13
N LEU A 66 6.30 0.84 -4.86
CA LEU A 66 6.08 1.30 -6.22
C LEU A 66 5.81 0.15 -7.18
N ALA A 67 6.65 -0.88 -7.13
CA ALA A 67 6.52 -2.06 -7.98
C ALA A 67 5.22 -2.82 -7.67
N GLY A 68 4.88 -2.98 -6.39
CA GLY A 68 3.65 -3.66 -5.97
C GLY A 68 2.38 -2.92 -6.39
N VAL A 69 2.31 -1.61 -6.16
CA VAL A 69 1.17 -0.78 -6.58
C VAL A 69 1.07 -0.71 -8.11
N ALA A 70 2.21 -0.56 -8.82
CA ALA A 70 2.23 -0.56 -10.28
C ALA A 70 1.70 -1.89 -10.84
N ALA A 71 2.17 -3.02 -10.31
CA ALA A 71 1.75 -4.35 -10.71
C ALA A 71 0.25 -4.57 -10.43
N PHE A 72 -0.23 -4.15 -9.26
CA PHE A 72 -1.64 -4.21 -8.90
C PHE A 72 -2.53 -3.49 -9.90
N PHE A 73 -2.25 -2.21 -10.18
CA PHE A 73 -3.06 -1.42 -11.10
C PHE A 73 -2.90 -1.86 -12.55
N GLN A 74 -1.71 -2.34 -12.95
CA GLN A 74 -1.51 -2.83 -14.30
C GLN A 74 -2.40 -4.04 -14.59
N VAL A 75 -2.62 -4.93 -13.62
CA VAL A 75 -3.51 -6.08 -13.78
C VAL A 75 -4.97 -5.69 -13.54
N SER A 76 -5.29 -4.97 -12.47
CA SER A 76 -6.67 -4.71 -12.06
C SER A 76 -7.45 -3.89 -13.10
N LEU A 77 -6.78 -2.96 -13.79
CA LEU A 77 -7.36 -2.12 -14.84
C LEU A 77 -7.48 -2.84 -16.20
N SER A 78 -6.68 -3.89 -16.44
CA SER A 78 -6.63 -4.57 -17.74
C SER A 78 -7.37 -5.91 -17.79
N ARG A 79 -7.88 -6.43 -16.66
CA ARG A 79 -8.47 -7.79 -16.54
C ARG A 79 -9.44 -8.15 -17.66
N ASP A 80 -10.37 -7.25 -17.97
CA ASP A 80 -11.39 -7.51 -18.98
C ASP A 80 -10.81 -7.49 -20.40
N ALA A 81 -9.83 -6.63 -20.66
CA ALA A 81 -9.10 -6.60 -21.92
C ALA A 81 -8.26 -7.88 -22.10
N ASP A 82 -7.59 -8.33 -21.04
CA ASP A 82 -6.76 -9.54 -21.03
C ASP A 82 -7.59 -10.80 -21.30
N ARG A 83 -8.77 -10.90 -20.68
CA ARG A 83 -9.73 -11.99 -20.95
C ARG A 83 -10.25 -11.96 -22.38
N ARG A 84 -10.59 -10.79 -22.90
CA ARG A 84 -11.05 -10.63 -24.30
C ARG A 84 -9.95 -11.02 -25.28
N LEU A 85 -8.71 -10.62 -25.01
CA LEU A 85 -7.55 -10.95 -25.82
C LEU A 85 -7.24 -12.46 -25.80
N ALA A 86 -7.32 -13.09 -24.62
CA ALA A 86 -7.20 -14.54 -24.49
C ALA A 86 -8.35 -15.27 -25.24
N ALA A 87 -9.58 -14.76 -25.15
CA ALA A 87 -10.75 -15.29 -25.86
C ALA A 87 -10.68 -15.09 -27.38
N ALA A 88 -10.03 -14.03 -27.86
CA ALA A 88 -9.80 -13.77 -29.27
C ALA A 88 -8.65 -14.60 -29.88
N GLY A 89 -8.11 -15.59 -29.14
CA GLY A 89 -7.13 -16.54 -29.65
C GLY A 89 -5.66 -16.21 -29.36
N ALA A 90 -5.36 -15.15 -28.58
CA ALA A 90 -3.97 -14.85 -28.21
C ALA A 90 -3.36 -15.89 -27.24
N GLY A 91 -4.21 -16.66 -26.54
CA GLY A 91 -3.84 -17.66 -25.56
C GLY A 91 -3.55 -17.06 -24.16
N ALA A 92 -4.19 -17.60 -23.12
CA ALA A 92 -4.09 -17.08 -21.76
C ALA A 92 -2.64 -17.02 -21.24
N VAL A 93 -1.87 -18.10 -21.47
CA VAL A 93 -0.46 -18.18 -21.05
C VAL A 93 0.36 -17.06 -21.67
N ARG A 94 0.17 -16.79 -22.96
CA ARG A 94 0.92 -15.74 -23.66
C ARG A 94 0.59 -14.35 -23.12
N VAL A 95 -0.69 -14.07 -22.87
CA VAL A 95 -1.14 -12.82 -22.27
C VAL A 95 -0.51 -12.63 -20.89
N VAL A 96 -0.57 -13.65 -20.04
CA VAL A 96 0.04 -13.64 -18.70
C VAL A 96 1.55 -13.41 -18.77
N PHE A 97 2.27 -14.11 -19.64
CA PHE A 97 3.73 -13.94 -19.77
C PHE A 97 4.11 -12.53 -20.20
N SER A 98 3.41 -11.95 -21.17
CA SER A 98 3.71 -10.57 -21.56
C SER A 98 3.48 -9.57 -20.41
N ARG A 99 2.60 -9.90 -19.45
CA ARG A 99 2.11 -8.99 -18.39
C ARG A 99 3.10 -9.03 -17.26
N LEU A 100 3.55 -10.23 -16.94
CA LEU A 100 4.71 -10.49 -16.11
C LEU A 100 5.93 -9.69 -16.60
N LEU A 101 6.25 -9.77 -17.90
CA LEU A 101 7.38 -9.02 -18.47
C LEU A 101 7.19 -7.51 -18.35
N SER A 102 5.98 -6.97 -18.56
CA SER A 102 5.74 -5.53 -18.40
C SER A 102 5.81 -5.08 -16.95
N THR A 103 5.28 -5.85 -15.99
CA THR A 103 5.40 -5.52 -14.57
C THR A 103 6.83 -5.62 -14.08
N LEU A 104 7.60 -6.62 -14.53
CA LEU A 104 9.02 -6.77 -14.18
C LEU A 104 9.85 -5.59 -14.72
N ALA A 105 9.55 -5.09 -15.92
CA ALA A 105 10.19 -3.89 -16.44
C ALA A 105 9.89 -2.64 -15.59
N LEU A 106 8.65 -2.48 -15.11
CA LEU A 106 8.29 -1.40 -14.19
C LEU A 106 8.95 -1.55 -12.82
N ALA A 107 9.09 -2.78 -12.32
CA ALA A 107 9.78 -3.08 -11.07
C ALA A 107 11.28 -2.77 -11.15
N LEU A 108 11.92 -3.08 -12.29
CA LEU A 108 13.31 -2.70 -12.56
C LEU A 108 13.46 -1.18 -12.62
N LEU A 109 12.55 -0.47 -13.29
CA LEU A 109 12.55 0.98 -13.33
C LEU A 109 12.41 1.60 -11.92
N ALA A 110 11.50 1.08 -11.10
CA ALA A 110 11.34 1.50 -9.71
C ALA A 110 12.62 1.24 -8.90
N SER A 111 13.24 0.07 -9.08
CA SER A 111 14.50 -0.29 -8.40
C SER A 111 15.65 0.65 -8.79
N VAL A 112 15.79 0.94 -10.09
CA VAL A 112 16.80 1.90 -10.58
C VAL A 112 16.53 3.30 -10.03
N GLY A 113 15.27 3.75 -10.06
CA GLY A 113 14.88 5.04 -9.48
C GLY A 113 15.23 5.17 -8.00
N SER A 114 14.94 4.13 -7.21
CA SER A 114 15.29 4.08 -5.78
C SER A 114 16.80 4.05 -5.53
N LEU A 115 17.57 3.29 -6.32
CA LEU A 115 19.03 3.23 -6.18
C LEU A 115 19.71 4.54 -6.57
N VAL A 116 19.22 5.20 -7.63
CA VAL A 116 19.68 6.54 -8.00
C VAL A 116 19.36 7.55 -6.90
N ALA A 117 18.15 7.50 -6.34
CA ALA A 117 17.77 8.35 -5.22
C ALA A 117 18.68 8.15 -3.99
N LEU A 118 19.02 6.90 -3.69
CA LEU A 118 19.95 6.56 -2.62
C LEU A 118 21.34 7.17 -2.89
N GLY A 119 21.92 6.90 -4.06
CA GLY A 119 23.26 7.41 -4.40
C GLY A 119 23.35 8.94 -4.55
N VAL A 120 22.23 9.63 -4.77
CA VAL A 120 22.18 11.10 -4.74
C VAL A 120 22.13 11.63 -3.30
N ARG A 121 21.51 10.89 -2.38
CA ARG A 121 21.37 11.32 -0.99
C ARG A 121 22.58 10.97 -0.12
N THR A 122 23.17 9.80 -0.36
CA THR A 122 24.16 9.20 0.53
C THR A 122 25.46 8.89 -0.21
N ASP A 123 26.57 8.94 0.51
CA ASP A 123 27.88 8.49 0.01
C ASP A 123 28.04 6.95 0.06
N LEU A 124 26.93 6.21 0.26
CA LEU A 124 26.96 4.76 0.37
C LEU A 124 27.31 4.13 -0.99
N PRO A 125 28.36 3.30 -1.07
CA PRO A 125 28.66 2.60 -2.30
C PRO A 125 27.51 1.65 -2.64
N THR A 126 27.03 1.72 -3.89
CA THR A 126 26.05 0.77 -4.44
C THR A 126 26.70 -0.60 -4.60
N THR A 127 26.84 -1.31 -3.50
CA THR A 127 27.39 -2.66 -3.44
C THR A 127 26.43 -3.62 -4.16
N PRO A 128 26.92 -4.70 -4.81
CA PRO A 128 26.06 -5.70 -5.43
C PRO A 128 24.98 -6.26 -4.50
N ARG A 129 25.26 -6.31 -3.19
CA ARG A 129 24.29 -6.65 -2.13
C ARG A 129 23.09 -5.71 -2.11
N VAL A 130 23.34 -4.40 -2.06
CA VAL A 130 22.28 -3.36 -2.05
C VAL A 130 21.45 -3.44 -3.32
N VAL A 131 22.10 -3.52 -4.47
CA VAL A 131 21.41 -3.64 -5.78
C VAL A 131 20.56 -4.91 -5.82
N GLY A 132 21.14 -6.05 -5.46
CA GLY A 132 20.46 -7.34 -5.47
C GLY A 132 19.27 -7.38 -4.50
N ALA A 133 19.44 -6.86 -3.29
CA ALA A 133 18.37 -6.77 -2.31
C ALA A 133 17.25 -5.82 -2.77
N THR A 134 17.55 -4.60 -3.25
CA THR A 134 16.53 -3.68 -3.76
C THR A 134 15.69 -4.30 -4.89
N VAL A 135 16.33 -5.02 -5.83
CA VAL A 135 15.61 -5.75 -6.88
C VAL A 135 14.73 -6.84 -6.27
N LEU A 136 15.21 -7.56 -5.26
CA LEU A 136 14.47 -8.63 -4.59
C LEU A 136 13.21 -8.11 -3.88
N PHE A 137 13.30 -6.95 -3.21
CA PHE A 137 12.15 -6.25 -2.62
C PHE A 137 11.09 -5.95 -3.68
N ALA A 138 11.52 -5.37 -4.80
CA ALA A 138 10.64 -5.04 -5.92
C ALA A 138 9.99 -6.29 -6.54
N LEU A 139 10.72 -7.40 -6.66
CA LEU A 139 10.20 -8.67 -7.19
C LEU A 139 9.13 -9.28 -6.28
N ILE A 140 9.40 -9.33 -4.97
CA ILE A 140 8.45 -9.84 -3.96
C ILE A 140 7.15 -9.06 -4.02
N TYR A 141 7.23 -7.72 -3.97
CA TYR A 141 6.04 -6.87 -4.01
C TYR A 141 5.36 -6.83 -5.38
N THR A 142 6.09 -7.00 -6.48
CA THR A 142 5.48 -7.24 -7.79
C THR A 142 4.62 -8.49 -7.76
N GLY A 143 5.11 -9.59 -7.17
CA GLY A 143 4.34 -10.81 -6.97
C GLY A 143 3.07 -10.56 -6.15
N ILE A 144 3.18 -9.89 -5.00
CA ILE A 144 2.04 -9.54 -4.14
C ILE A 144 1.03 -8.67 -4.92
N GLY A 145 1.50 -7.62 -5.58
CA GLY A 145 0.69 -6.73 -6.41
C GLY A 145 -0.05 -7.46 -7.53
N LEU A 146 0.61 -8.39 -8.22
CA LEU A 146 0.00 -9.25 -9.24
C LEU A 146 -1.06 -10.18 -8.65
N ILE A 147 -0.83 -10.79 -7.49
CA ILE A 147 -1.78 -11.68 -6.80
C ILE A 147 -3.04 -10.90 -6.42
N VAL A 148 -2.88 -9.78 -5.71
CA VAL A 148 -3.99 -8.91 -5.32
C VAL A 148 -4.68 -8.36 -6.56
N GLY A 149 -3.89 -7.96 -7.56
CA GLY A 149 -4.31 -7.49 -8.87
C GLY A 149 -5.00 -8.56 -9.72
N ALA A 150 -4.90 -9.85 -9.39
CA ALA A 150 -5.66 -10.93 -10.02
C ALA A 150 -6.96 -11.23 -9.25
N LEU A 151 -6.90 -11.23 -7.91
CA LEU A 151 -7.96 -11.77 -7.04
C LEU A 151 -8.95 -10.70 -6.54
N VAL A 152 -8.49 -9.48 -6.25
CA VAL A 152 -9.30 -8.44 -5.59
C VAL A 152 -9.96 -7.50 -6.60
N ARG A 153 -11.29 -7.55 -6.69
CA ARG A 153 -12.04 -6.81 -7.72
C ARG A 153 -12.11 -5.31 -7.51
N SER A 154 -12.16 -4.86 -6.25
CA SER A 154 -12.22 -3.42 -5.92
C SER A 154 -10.81 -2.84 -5.93
N GLU A 155 -10.65 -1.74 -6.65
CA GLU A 155 -9.36 -1.05 -6.77
C GLU A 155 -8.91 -0.47 -5.43
N MET A 156 -9.83 0.17 -4.72
CA MET A 156 -9.59 0.66 -3.36
C MET A 156 -9.13 -0.46 -2.42
N ASN A 157 -9.91 -1.54 -2.30
CA ASN A 157 -9.58 -2.64 -1.39
C ASN A 157 -8.24 -3.30 -1.75
N GLY A 158 -7.96 -3.48 -3.04
CA GLY A 158 -6.70 -4.10 -3.48
C GLY A 158 -5.50 -3.19 -3.22
N SER A 159 -5.63 -1.88 -3.47
CA SER A 159 -4.56 -0.93 -3.16
C SER A 159 -4.26 -0.86 -1.66
N LEU A 160 -5.30 -0.87 -0.82
CA LEU A 160 -5.16 -0.94 0.63
C LEU A 160 -4.42 -2.21 1.05
N ILE A 161 -4.79 -3.39 0.54
CA ILE A 161 -4.10 -4.64 0.87
C ILE A 161 -2.61 -4.58 0.54
N VAL A 162 -2.25 -4.07 -0.65
CA VAL A 162 -0.84 -3.98 -1.07
C VAL A 162 -0.06 -2.99 -0.21
N VAL A 163 -0.61 -1.80 0.01
CA VAL A 163 0.09 -0.77 0.78
C VAL A 163 0.19 -1.16 2.25
N PHE A 164 -0.84 -1.76 2.83
CA PHE A 164 -0.76 -2.16 4.23
C PHE A 164 0.14 -3.37 4.44
N ALA A 165 0.16 -4.35 3.54
CA ALA A 165 1.21 -5.37 3.58
C ALA A 165 2.60 -4.72 3.64
N TRP A 166 2.81 -3.69 2.81
CA TRP A 166 4.07 -2.94 2.77
C TRP A 166 4.36 -2.18 4.07
N ILE A 167 3.38 -1.44 4.60
CA ILE A 167 3.52 -0.72 5.87
C ILE A 167 3.87 -1.70 7.00
N PHE A 168 3.20 -2.85 7.09
CA PHE A 168 3.51 -3.86 8.12
C PHE A 168 4.93 -4.42 7.96
N ASP A 169 5.34 -4.72 6.74
CA ASP A 169 6.72 -5.18 6.43
C ASP A 169 7.78 -4.15 6.87
N VAL A 170 7.53 -2.87 6.64
CA VAL A 170 8.47 -1.79 6.95
C VAL A 170 8.50 -1.54 8.46
N PHE A 171 7.35 -1.25 9.06
CA PHE A 171 7.28 -0.75 10.44
C PHE A 171 7.46 -1.83 11.51
N PHE A 172 7.16 -3.11 11.20
CA PHE A 172 7.45 -4.23 12.11
C PHE A 172 8.63 -5.07 11.65
N GLY A 173 9.32 -4.63 10.60
CA GLY A 173 10.49 -5.28 10.05
C GLY A 173 11.70 -5.19 10.99
N PRO A 174 12.76 -5.97 10.70
CA PRO A 174 13.93 -6.06 11.56
C PRO A 174 14.74 -4.75 11.63
N ALA A 175 14.65 -3.89 10.62
CA ALA A 175 15.27 -2.56 10.65
C ALA A 175 14.60 -1.62 11.67
N MET A 176 13.36 -1.88 12.08
CA MET A 176 12.60 -1.08 13.03
C MET A 176 12.58 -1.68 14.46
N GLY A 177 13.59 -2.49 14.79
CA GLY A 177 13.70 -3.12 16.12
C GLY A 177 12.72 -4.28 16.37
N GLY A 178 11.94 -4.69 15.35
CA GLY A 178 10.99 -5.79 15.49
C GLY A 178 11.68 -7.12 15.79
N SER A 179 11.32 -7.77 16.90
CA SER A 179 11.92 -9.04 17.36
C SER A 179 10.95 -10.21 17.48
N ALA A 180 9.64 -9.95 17.37
CA ALA A 180 8.62 -10.97 17.55
C ALA A 180 8.70 -12.09 16.49
N TRP A 181 8.49 -13.35 16.89
CA TRP A 181 8.70 -14.50 16.00
C TRP A 181 7.86 -14.47 14.71
N PHE A 182 6.66 -13.88 14.76
CA PHE A 182 5.71 -13.88 13.63
C PHE A 182 6.14 -12.92 12.51
N ILE A 183 6.98 -11.91 12.80
CA ILE A 183 7.51 -11.01 11.77
C ILE A 183 8.42 -11.75 10.79
N ARG A 184 8.94 -12.94 11.16
CA ARG A 184 9.74 -13.79 10.26
C ARG A 184 8.94 -14.31 9.07
N LEU A 185 7.61 -14.27 9.15
CA LEU A 185 6.71 -14.60 8.04
C LEU A 185 6.55 -13.42 7.06
N PHE A 186 7.03 -12.23 7.42
CA PHE A 186 6.84 -11.05 6.59
C PHE A 186 7.73 -11.12 5.34
N PRO A 187 7.20 -10.80 4.15
CA PRO A 187 7.91 -10.96 2.88
C PRO A 187 9.25 -10.23 2.81
N LEU A 188 9.39 -9.08 3.48
CA LEU A 188 10.60 -8.25 3.47
C LEU A 188 11.49 -8.46 4.70
N HIS A 189 11.16 -9.37 5.62
CA HIS A 189 11.98 -9.62 6.80
C HIS A 189 13.42 -10.00 6.43
N TYR A 190 13.60 -11.11 5.70
CA TYR A 190 14.93 -11.57 5.28
C TYR A 190 15.60 -10.65 4.26
N PRO A 191 14.89 -10.11 3.24
CA PRO A 191 15.50 -9.12 2.35
C PRO A 191 16.05 -7.89 3.11
N THR A 192 15.36 -7.44 4.17
CA THR A 192 15.82 -6.34 5.01
C THR A 192 17.11 -6.69 5.75
N LEU A 193 17.21 -7.90 6.30
CA LEU A 193 18.44 -8.39 6.92
C LEU A 193 19.61 -8.48 5.91
N VAL A 194 19.33 -8.89 4.67
CA VAL A 194 20.34 -8.93 3.60
C VAL A 194 20.83 -7.53 3.22
N ILE A 195 19.94 -6.55 3.09
CA ILE A 195 20.37 -5.19 2.68
C ILE A 195 21.15 -4.49 3.79
N THR A 196 20.74 -4.69 5.05
CA THR A 196 21.39 -4.10 6.24
C THR A 196 22.62 -4.87 6.73
N ASP A 197 22.96 -6.02 6.13
CA ASP A 197 24.06 -6.89 6.57
C ASP A 197 23.92 -7.47 7.99
N VAL A 198 22.69 -7.51 8.50
CA VAL A 198 22.43 -8.06 9.83
C VAL A 198 22.14 -9.55 9.69
N ALA A 199 22.96 -10.38 10.32
CA ALA A 199 22.73 -11.82 10.31
C ALA A 199 21.47 -12.16 11.13
N SER A 200 20.52 -12.91 10.55
CA SER A 200 19.30 -13.29 11.27
C SER A 200 19.55 -14.22 12.47
N GLY A 201 20.59 -15.06 12.38
CA GLY A 201 20.83 -16.14 13.33
C GLY A 201 19.78 -17.27 13.30
N HIS A 202 18.75 -17.18 12.45
CA HIS A 202 17.63 -18.13 12.41
C HIS A 202 17.23 -18.55 10.99
N SER A 203 18.02 -18.22 9.97
CA SER A 203 17.78 -18.62 8.57
C SER A 203 18.16 -20.06 8.22
N GLY A 204 18.75 -20.80 9.17
CA GLY A 204 19.22 -22.17 8.94
C GLY A 204 20.16 -22.29 7.75
N ALA A 205 20.11 -23.43 7.05
CA ALA A 205 21.05 -23.79 5.97
C ALA A 205 20.88 -22.97 4.67
N LEU A 206 19.72 -22.36 4.44
CA LEU A 206 19.47 -21.56 3.23
C LEU A 206 20.11 -20.16 3.32
N GLY A 207 20.37 -19.67 4.53
CA GLY A 207 20.80 -18.29 4.75
C GLY A 207 19.70 -17.26 4.45
N ASP A 208 19.93 -16.01 4.85
CA ASP A 208 18.97 -14.91 4.67
C ASP A 208 18.66 -14.66 3.18
N LEU A 209 19.69 -14.72 2.33
CA LEU A 209 19.53 -14.58 0.89
C LEU A 209 18.72 -15.74 0.27
N GLY A 210 18.96 -16.98 0.71
CA GLY A 210 18.23 -18.14 0.18
C GLY A 210 16.75 -18.10 0.52
N ILE A 211 16.39 -17.70 1.75
CA ILE A 211 14.99 -17.52 2.14
C ILE A 211 14.36 -16.35 1.38
N SER A 212 15.10 -15.26 1.17
CA SER A 212 14.64 -14.11 0.39
C SER A 212 14.33 -14.49 -1.07
N LEU A 213 15.19 -15.29 -1.70
CA LEU A 213 14.96 -15.84 -3.05
C LEU A 213 13.77 -16.79 -3.08
N LEU A 214 13.60 -17.60 -2.04
CA LEU A 214 12.44 -18.49 -1.90
C LEU A 214 11.14 -17.70 -1.84
N TRP A 215 11.09 -16.62 -1.05
CA TRP A 215 9.93 -15.71 -1.00
C TRP A 215 9.59 -15.12 -2.36
N ALA A 216 10.60 -14.62 -3.09
CA ALA A 216 10.38 -14.10 -4.44
C ALA A 216 9.87 -15.18 -5.41
N ALA A 217 10.42 -16.39 -5.34
CA ALA A 217 10.00 -17.51 -6.17
C ALA A 217 8.54 -17.93 -5.87
N ILE A 218 8.17 -18.01 -4.59
CA ILE A 218 6.81 -18.33 -4.15
C ILE A 218 5.83 -17.24 -4.60
N ALA A 219 6.13 -15.97 -4.30
CA ALA A 219 5.28 -14.84 -4.66
C ALA A 219 5.04 -14.78 -6.18
N MET A 220 6.09 -14.98 -6.98
CA MET A 220 5.98 -14.96 -8.44
C MET A 220 5.25 -16.20 -9.00
N SER A 221 5.48 -17.37 -8.42
CA SER A 221 4.77 -18.59 -8.82
C SER A 221 3.27 -18.49 -8.54
N VAL A 222 2.90 -18.03 -7.35
CA VAL A 222 1.50 -17.81 -6.96
C VAL A 222 0.87 -16.71 -7.82
N ALA A 223 1.60 -15.65 -8.16
CA ALA A 223 1.15 -14.63 -9.12
C ALA A 223 0.85 -15.21 -10.50
N ILE A 224 1.76 -16.01 -11.06
CA ILE A 224 1.58 -16.67 -12.36
C ILE A 224 0.37 -17.61 -12.33
N VAL A 225 0.20 -18.40 -11.26
CA VAL A 225 -0.95 -19.29 -11.10
C VAL A 225 -2.24 -18.47 -11.03
N SER A 226 -2.28 -17.41 -10.22
CA SER A 226 -3.44 -16.54 -10.04
C SER A 226 -3.85 -15.84 -11.35
N LEU A 227 -2.87 -15.32 -12.09
CA LEU A 227 -3.10 -14.68 -13.39
C LEU A 227 -3.61 -15.69 -14.41
N ASN A 228 -3.03 -16.89 -14.48
CA ASN A 228 -3.51 -17.93 -15.38
C ASN A 228 -4.94 -18.36 -15.03
N ALA A 229 -5.25 -18.59 -13.74
CA ALA A 229 -6.59 -18.99 -13.30
C ALA A 229 -7.64 -17.91 -13.62
N THR A 230 -7.28 -16.63 -13.46
CA THR A 230 -8.22 -15.51 -13.65
C THR A 230 -8.35 -15.04 -15.10
N THR A 231 -7.35 -15.32 -15.95
CA THR A 231 -7.32 -15.01 -17.39
C THR A 231 -7.90 -16.15 -18.23
N ARG A 232 -7.87 -17.40 -17.74
CA ARG A 232 -8.52 -18.54 -18.40
C ARG A 232 -10.03 -18.29 -18.52
N ILE A 233 -10.52 -18.48 -19.73
CA ILE A 233 -11.92 -18.30 -20.09
C ILE A 233 -12.75 -19.32 -19.30
N SER A 234 -13.53 -18.88 -18.31
CA SER A 234 -14.71 -19.63 -17.94
C SER A 234 -15.73 -19.38 -19.05
N GLN A 235 -15.84 -20.33 -19.99
CA GLN A 235 -16.89 -20.33 -20.99
C GLN A 235 -18.24 -20.47 -20.26
N ARG A 236 -18.77 -19.37 -19.72
CA ARG A 236 -20.21 -19.29 -19.54
C ARG A 236 -20.80 -18.99 -20.90
N THR A 237 -21.08 -20.06 -21.63
CA THR A 237 -22.02 -20.08 -22.75
C THR A 237 -23.23 -19.28 -22.30
N ARG A 238 -23.39 -18.07 -22.85
CA ARG A 238 -24.54 -17.23 -22.57
C ARG A 238 -25.70 -17.84 -23.35
N VAL A 239 -26.34 -18.86 -22.78
CA VAL A 239 -27.56 -19.44 -23.33
C VAL A 239 -28.62 -18.34 -23.33
N ARG A 240 -28.92 -17.78 -24.51
CA ARG A 240 -30.10 -16.93 -24.72
C ARG A 240 -31.33 -17.81 -24.45
N ARG A 241 -31.97 -17.63 -23.29
CA ARG A 241 -33.32 -18.15 -23.00
C ARG A 241 -34.32 -16.99 -22.94
N PRO A 242 -35.54 -17.16 -23.48
CA PRO A 242 -36.55 -16.10 -23.61
C PRO A 242 -37.01 -15.55 -22.25
N PRO A 243 -37.57 -14.33 -22.21
CA PRO A 243 -37.81 -13.57 -20.99
C PRO A 243 -39.12 -13.96 -20.28
N GLY A 244 -39.16 -13.77 -18.96
CA GLY A 244 -40.35 -13.92 -18.12
C GLY A 244 -40.27 -13.06 -16.85
N LEU A 245 -41.44 -12.62 -16.37
CA LEU A 245 -41.62 -11.65 -15.26
C LEU A 245 -40.93 -12.03 -13.95
N HIS A 246 -40.79 -13.32 -13.64
CA HIS A 246 -40.08 -13.79 -12.45
C HIS A 246 -38.58 -13.46 -12.44
N ARG A 247 -37.94 -13.26 -13.61
CA ARG A 247 -36.53 -12.84 -13.70
C ARG A 247 -36.31 -11.36 -13.39
N ALA A 248 -37.31 -10.50 -13.58
CA ALA A 248 -37.21 -9.09 -13.20
C ALA A 248 -37.12 -8.94 -11.68
N ILE A 249 -37.85 -9.78 -10.94
CA ILE A 249 -37.86 -9.79 -9.47
C ILE A 249 -36.58 -10.45 -8.92
N VAL A 250 -36.08 -11.53 -9.54
CA VAL A 250 -34.80 -12.16 -9.16
C VAL A 250 -33.59 -11.26 -9.49
N ALA A 251 -33.64 -10.45 -10.55
CA ALA A 251 -32.62 -9.42 -10.84
C ALA A 251 -32.66 -8.26 -9.84
N LEU A 252 -33.84 -7.89 -9.35
CA LEU A 252 -34.04 -6.89 -8.29
C LEU A 252 -33.48 -7.38 -6.93
N VAL A 253 -33.61 -8.68 -6.61
CA VAL A 253 -33.01 -9.31 -5.41
C VAL A 253 -31.50 -9.58 -5.56
N ALA A 254 -31.03 -9.87 -6.78
CA ALA A 254 -29.61 -10.00 -7.07
C ALA A 254 -28.88 -8.65 -6.99
N ALA A 255 -29.52 -7.54 -7.40
CA ALA A 255 -28.98 -6.18 -7.28
C ALA A 255 -28.88 -5.69 -5.82
N THR A 256 -29.80 -6.10 -4.94
CA THR A 256 -29.79 -5.76 -3.51
C THR A 256 -28.84 -6.65 -2.69
N ARG A 257 -28.73 -7.97 -2.96
CA ARG A 257 -27.66 -8.84 -2.38
C ARG A 257 -26.28 -8.43 -2.81
N GLN A 258 -26.16 -8.02 -4.05
CA GLN A 258 -24.88 -7.61 -4.53
C GLN A 258 -24.41 -6.41 -3.71
N LEU A 259 -25.30 -5.59 -3.05
CA LEU A 259 -25.19 -4.33 -2.22
C LEU A 259 -24.94 -4.48 -0.69
N ARG A 260 -24.74 -5.69 -0.14
CA ARG A 260 -23.96 -5.90 1.13
C ARG A 260 -22.45 -5.69 0.86
N ARG A 261 -22.18 -4.65 0.06
CA ARG A 261 -20.99 -4.36 -0.76
C ARG A 261 -19.95 -3.63 0.05
N MET A 262 -18.74 -4.13 -0.05
CA MET A 262 -17.51 -3.62 0.57
C MET A 262 -17.31 -4.02 2.05
N PRO A 263 -17.53 -5.30 2.45
CA PRO A 263 -17.10 -5.75 3.78
C PRO A 263 -15.60 -5.56 3.94
N VAL A 264 -14.82 -5.72 2.87
CA VAL A 264 -13.37 -5.51 2.89
C VAL A 264 -13.02 -4.05 3.21
N MET A 265 -13.80 -3.06 2.74
CA MET A 265 -13.58 -1.67 3.14
C MET A 265 -13.79 -1.49 4.64
N TRP A 266 -14.88 -2.03 5.20
CA TRP A 266 -15.14 -1.93 6.64
C TRP A 266 -14.15 -2.74 7.47
N ILE A 267 -13.74 -3.92 7.00
CA ILE A 267 -12.67 -4.73 7.61
C ILE A 267 -11.35 -3.97 7.56
N LEU A 268 -11.06 -3.24 6.49
CA LEU A 268 -9.85 -2.42 6.39
C LEU A 268 -9.96 -1.10 7.14
N ILE A 269 -11.14 -0.51 7.29
CA ILE A 269 -11.31 0.72 8.09
C ILE A 269 -11.29 0.40 9.58
N VAL A 270 -11.80 -0.78 9.97
CA VAL A 270 -11.94 -1.17 11.38
C VAL A 270 -10.85 -2.13 11.84
N GLY A 271 -10.67 -3.24 11.13
CA GLY A 271 -9.71 -4.29 11.51
C GLY A 271 -8.25 -3.87 11.33
N LEU A 272 -7.99 -2.87 10.50
CA LEU A 272 -6.63 -2.46 10.19
C LEU A 272 -6.03 -1.50 11.22
N PRO A 273 -6.75 -0.46 11.71
CA PRO A 273 -6.28 0.24 12.91
C PRO A 273 -6.06 -0.71 14.08
N VAL A 274 -6.98 -1.66 14.29
CA VAL A 274 -6.85 -2.67 15.34
C VAL A 274 -5.56 -3.45 15.17
N ALA A 275 -5.31 -4.03 13.99
CA ALA A 275 -4.13 -4.83 13.74
C ALA A 275 -2.84 -4.01 13.82
N PHE A 276 -2.83 -2.81 13.25
CA PHE A 276 -1.63 -1.99 13.13
C PHE A 276 -1.21 -1.38 14.47
N ILE A 277 -2.15 -0.76 15.20
CA ILE A 277 -1.87 -0.15 16.51
C ILE A 277 -1.52 -1.24 17.53
N THR A 278 -2.25 -2.36 17.56
CA THR A 278 -1.96 -3.46 18.49
C THR A 278 -0.62 -4.12 18.17
N ALA A 279 -0.31 -4.37 16.90
CA ALA A 279 0.99 -4.94 16.51
C ALA A 279 2.14 -4.00 16.85
N SER A 280 1.95 -2.69 16.67
CA SER A 280 2.95 -1.68 17.04
C SER A 280 3.33 -1.78 18.50
N ILE A 281 2.35 -1.79 19.40
CA ILE A 281 2.63 -1.85 20.84
C ILE A 281 3.23 -3.22 21.21
N ALA A 282 2.72 -4.31 20.62
CA ALA A 282 3.19 -5.65 20.94
C ALA A 282 4.62 -5.98 20.45
N VAL A 283 5.12 -5.28 19.44
CA VAL A 283 6.44 -5.53 18.84
C VAL A 283 7.51 -4.57 19.39
N THR A 284 7.10 -3.45 19.99
CA THR A 284 8.02 -2.43 20.50
C THR A 284 8.52 -2.80 21.89
N PRO A 285 9.83 -2.74 22.15
CA PRO A 285 10.36 -2.91 23.51
C PRO A 285 9.80 -1.84 24.47
N ASP A 286 9.58 -2.22 25.73
CA ASP A 286 9.18 -1.30 26.80
C ASP A 286 10.38 -0.55 27.43
N ASP A 287 11.54 -0.56 26.75
CA ASP A 287 12.75 0.04 27.27
C ASP A 287 12.59 1.56 27.44
N PRO A 288 13.15 2.18 28.51
CA PRO A 288 13.03 3.61 28.74
C PRO A 288 13.85 4.40 27.72
N THR A 289 13.18 5.26 26.95
CA THR A 289 13.82 6.03 25.87
C THR A 289 13.78 7.53 26.18
N PRO A 290 14.90 8.26 26.00
CA PRO A 290 14.91 9.71 26.14
C PRO A 290 14.22 10.37 24.94
N VAL A 291 13.20 11.17 25.20
CA VAL A 291 12.45 11.94 24.20
C VAL A 291 12.67 13.43 24.46
N GLU A 292 13.10 14.17 23.44
CA GLU A 292 13.21 15.64 23.53
C GLU A 292 11.82 16.26 23.32
N LEU A 293 11.27 16.82 24.39
CA LEU A 293 9.98 17.49 24.40
C LEU A 293 10.19 19.00 24.50
N VAL A 294 9.33 19.76 23.81
CA VAL A 294 9.31 21.22 23.90
C VAL A 294 8.03 21.65 24.59
N GLU A 295 8.11 21.88 25.90
CA GLU A 295 6.97 22.37 26.69
C GLU A 295 7.21 23.82 27.10
N ASN A 296 6.22 24.69 26.85
CA ASN A 296 6.28 26.11 27.21
C ASN A 296 7.54 26.82 26.67
N GLY A 297 8.02 26.44 25.49
CA GLY A 297 9.23 27.00 24.87
C GLY A 297 10.56 26.53 25.50
N ARG A 298 10.53 25.58 26.44
CA ARG A 298 11.71 24.95 27.03
C ARG A 298 11.85 23.53 26.49
N ARG A 299 13.06 23.23 25.99
CA ARG A 299 13.45 21.86 25.61
C ARG A 299 13.80 21.09 26.87
N GLY A 300 13.13 19.96 27.08
CA GLY A 300 13.39 19.03 28.17
C GLY A 300 13.53 17.62 27.61
N LEU A 301 14.38 16.81 28.24
CA LEU A 301 14.45 15.38 27.96
C LEU A 301 13.56 14.67 28.98
N GLU A 302 12.56 13.95 28.49
CA GLU A 302 11.72 13.08 29.32
C GLU A 302 12.02 11.63 28.99
N ILE A 303 12.03 10.76 30.01
CA ILE A 303 12.24 9.33 29.83
C ILE A 303 10.88 8.67 29.84
N VAL A 304 10.46 8.16 28.69
CA VAL A 304 9.14 7.56 28.49
C VAL A 304 9.32 6.14 27.92
N PRO A 305 8.46 5.17 28.25
CA PRO A 305 8.49 3.86 27.60
C PRO A 305 8.38 3.99 26.09
N MET A 306 9.23 3.29 25.34
CA MET A 306 9.23 3.40 23.87
C MET A 306 7.93 2.89 23.24
N SER A 307 7.28 1.92 23.87
CA SER A 307 5.97 1.40 23.45
C SER A 307 4.86 2.46 23.50
N ASP A 308 4.89 3.36 24.49
CA ASP A 308 3.95 4.49 24.58
C ASP A 308 4.18 5.50 23.47
N VAL A 309 5.45 5.85 23.20
CA VAL A 309 5.83 6.80 22.15
C VAL A 309 5.46 6.24 20.76
N HIS A 310 5.89 5.02 20.46
CA HIS A 310 5.62 4.39 19.18
C HIS A 310 4.12 4.16 18.97
N GLY A 311 3.43 3.61 19.98
CA GLY A 311 2.00 3.38 19.95
C GLY A 311 1.21 4.66 19.70
N ALA A 312 1.53 5.75 20.42
CA ALA A 312 0.86 7.03 20.29
C ALA A 312 1.09 7.70 18.92
N VAL A 313 2.31 7.60 18.35
CA VAL A 313 2.65 8.15 17.03
C VAL A 313 1.97 7.38 15.89
N MET A 314 1.75 6.06 16.04
CA MET A 314 1.08 5.27 15.01
C MET A 314 -0.40 5.62 14.81
N VAL A 315 -1.04 6.23 15.81
CA VAL A 315 -2.46 6.64 15.73
C VAL A 315 -2.70 7.70 14.65
N PRO A 316 -2.07 8.90 14.69
CA PRO A 316 -2.27 9.90 13.65
C PRO A 316 -1.81 9.43 12.27
N ILE A 317 -0.75 8.61 12.17
CA ILE A 317 -0.30 8.01 10.90
C ILE A 317 -1.42 7.13 10.30
N THR A 318 -1.97 6.23 11.11
CA THR A 318 -3.06 5.33 10.69
C THR A 318 -4.29 6.11 10.25
N ILE A 319 -4.68 7.11 11.04
CA ILE A 319 -5.84 7.96 10.76
C ILE A 319 -5.63 8.75 9.47
N GLY A 320 -4.51 9.46 9.35
CA GLY A 320 -4.20 10.28 8.18
C GLY A 320 -4.17 9.44 6.91
N PHE A 321 -3.51 8.29 6.96
CA PHE A 321 -3.43 7.38 5.82
C PHE A 321 -4.81 6.84 5.41
N LEU A 322 -5.59 6.28 6.33
CA LEU A 322 -6.93 5.77 6.02
C LEU A 322 -7.88 6.85 5.53
N ALA A 323 -7.86 8.03 6.16
CA ALA A 323 -8.70 9.15 5.78
C ALA A 323 -8.35 9.68 4.39
N SER A 324 -7.07 9.81 4.06
CA SER A 324 -6.62 10.22 2.72
C SER A 324 -7.06 9.25 1.64
N LEU A 325 -6.95 7.93 1.87
CA LEU A 325 -7.42 6.93 0.92
C LEU A 325 -8.94 6.92 0.79
N ALA A 326 -9.67 7.10 1.89
CA ALA A 326 -11.12 7.26 1.85
C ALA A 326 -11.50 8.47 0.98
N GLY A 327 -10.87 9.64 1.19
CA GLY A 327 -11.09 10.83 0.37
C GLY A 327 -10.79 10.57 -1.11
N LEU A 328 -9.64 9.96 -1.42
CA LEU A 328 -9.20 9.64 -2.77
C LEU A 328 -10.20 8.75 -3.52
N PHE A 329 -10.53 7.60 -2.94
CA PHE A 329 -11.30 6.58 -3.64
C PHE A 329 -12.80 6.87 -3.65
N VAL A 330 -13.35 7.52 -2.61
CA VAL A 330 -14.77 7.92 -2.60
C VAL A 330 -15.06 8.91 -3.72
N ILE A 331 -14.18 9.90 -3.95
CA ILE A 331 -14.33 10.84 -5.07
C ILE A 331 -14.19 10.14 -6.42
N LEU A 332 -13.19 9.27 -6.58
CA LEU A 332 -12.92 8.62 -7.86
C LEU A 332 -13.98 7.58 -8.26
N ASP A 333 -14.48 6.81 -7.31
CA ASP A 333 -15.47 5.75 -7.57
C ASP A 333 -16.89 6.29 -7.77
N SER A 334 -17.18 7.48 -7.23
CA SER A 334 -18.48 8.13 -7.37
C SER A 334 -18.65 8.96 -8.65
N ALA A 335 -17.57 9.28 -9.36
CA ALA A 335 -17.60 10.16 -10.53
C ALA A 335 -18.63 9.76 -11.62
N GLN A 336 -18.83 8.46 -11.86
CA GLN A 336 -19.85 8.00 -12.82
C GLN A 336 -21.28 8.18 -12.30
N ALA A 337 -21.51 7.98 -11.01
CA ALA A 337 -22.81 8.23 -10.37
C ALA A 337 -23.11 9.73 -10.36
N ASP A 338 -22.11 10.56 -10.07
CA ASP A 338 -22.21 12.02 -10.02
C ASP A 338 -22.54 12.60 -11.39
N ARG A 339 -21.90 12.09 -12.45
CA ARG A 339 -22.24 12.47 -13.83
C ARG A 339 -23.69 12.12 -14.19
N ARG A 340 -24.26 11.05 -13.63
CA ARG A 340 -25.68 10.72 -13.85
C ARG A 340 -26.60 11.67 -13.07
N LEU A 341 -26.24 12.00 -11.83
CA LEU A 341 -27.00 12.94 -11.00
C LEU A 341 -26.99 14.37 -11.56
N SER A 342 -25.87 14.81 -12.13
CA SER A 342 -25.79 16.13 -12.78
C SER A 342 -26.71 16.25 -14.00
N LEU A 343 -26.97 15.13 -14.69
CA LEU A 343 -27.91 15.09 -15.82
C LEU A 343 -29.37 15.13 -15.38
N THR A 344 -29.66 14.84 -14.09
CA THR A 344 -31.02 14.84 -13.53
C THR A 344 -31.33 16.11 -12.72
N ARG A 345 -30.70 17.25 -13.04
CA ARG A 345 -30.89 18.59 -12.42
C ARG A 345 -30.43 18.74 -10.96
N PHE A 346 -29.69 17.80 -10.38
CA PHE A 346 -29.02 18.05 -9.09
C PHE A 346 -27.95 19.13 -9.25
N ARG A 347 -27.88 20.04 -8.28
CA ARG A 347 -26.85 21.09 -8.27
C ARG A 347 -25.49 20.47 -7.94
N PRO A 348 -24.37 20.94 -8.54
CA PRO A 348 -23.03 20.46 -8.19
C PRO A 348 -22.72 20.54 -6.69
N SER A 349 -23.23 21.58 -6.02
CA SER A 349 -23.09 21.76 -4.57
C SER A 349 -23.79 20.65 -3.77
N GLU A 350 -24.97 20.20 -4.21
CA GLU A 350 -25.71 19.12 -3.52
C GLU A 350 -24.94 17.80 -3.63
N ILE A 351 -24.43 17.49 -4.83
CA ILE A 351 -23.63 16.28 -5.06
C ILE A 351 -22.34 16.34 -4.23
N LEU A 352 -21.63 17.48 -4.25
CA LEU A 352 -20.40 17.66 -3.49
C LEU A 352 -20.63 17.53 -1.99
N THR A 353 -21.69 18.14 -1.45
CA THR A 353 -22.04 18.04 -0.01
C THR A 353 -22.26 16.58 0.39
N VAL A 354 -22.98 15.79 -0.40
CA VAL A 354 -23.18 14.36 -0.14
C VAL A 354 -21.84 13.61 -0.12
N ARG A 355 -20.91 13.92 -1.03
CA ARG A 355 -19.58 13.29 -1.05
C ARG A 355 -18.75 13.67 0.16
N MET A 356 -18.73 14.96 0.52
CA MET A 356 -18.01 15.43 1.69
C MET A 356 -18.55 14.82 2.99
N ILE A 357 -19.87 14.64 3.11
CA ILE A 357 -20.47 13.92 4.24
C ILE A 357 -19.98 12.48 4.30
N VAL A 358 -20.03 11.74 3.19
CA VAL A 358 -19.56 10.34 3.16
C VAL A 358 -18.09 10.22 3.53
N ILE A 359 -17.24 11.11 2.99
CA ILE A 359 -15.81 11.16 3.28
C ILE A 359 -15.56 11.48 4.76
N ALA A 360 -16.25 12.49 5.29
CA ALA A 360 -16.15 12.86 6.70
C ALA A 360 -16.60 11.72 7.61
N THR A 361 -17.73 11.07 7.33
CA THR A 361 -18.21 9.92 8.11
C THR A 361 -17.21 8.77 8.09
N ALA A 362 -16.67 8.39 6.93
CA ALA A 362 -15.68 7.32 6.83
C ALA A 362 -14.40 7.64 7.64
N SER A 363 -13.94 8.88 7.56
CA SER A 363 -12.74 9.36 8.26
C SER A 363 -12.94 9.44 9.77
N LEU A 364 -14.12 9.88 10.23
CA LEU A 364 -14.49 9.91 11.64
C LEU A 364 -14.62 8.49 12.22
N VAL A 365 -15.12 7.52 11.45
CA VAL A 365 -15.15 6.12 11.90
C VAL A 365 -13.73 5.57 12.04
N ALA A 366 -12.85 5.82 11.06
CA ALA A 366 -11.45 5.41 11.15
C ALA A 366 -10.76 6.03 12.39
N ALA A 367 -10.99 7.32 12.65
CA ALA A 367 -10.49 8.00 13.84
C ALA A 367 -11.04 7.39 15.13
N ALA A 368 -12.36 7.20 15.21
CA ALA A 368 -13.01 6.63 16.40
C ALA A 368 -12.48 5.23 16.73
N VAL A 369 -12.31 4.36 15.71
CA VAL A 369 -11.74 3.03 15.91
C VAL A 369 -10.28 3.11 16.36
N SER A 370 -9.49 3.96 15.71
CA SER A 370 -8.07 4.14 16.07
C SER A 370 -7.91 4.61 17.52
N ILE A 371 -8.70 5.60 17.94
CA ILE A 371 -8.75 6.10 19.32
C ILE A 371 -9.22 5.01 20.29
N ALA A 372 -10.27 4.26 19.96
CA ALA A 372 -10.81 3.22 20.82
C ALA A 372 -9.82 2.07 21.05
N VAL A 373 -9.07 1.69 20.02
CA VAL A 373 -8.00 0.68 20.14
C VAL A 373 -6.87 1.22 21.01
N THR A 374 -6.47 2.47 20.79
CA THR A 374 -5.41 3.14 21.55
C THR A 374 -5.74 3.19 23.04
N ALA A 375 -7.00 3.44 23.40
CA ALA A 375 -7.47 3.52 24.79
C ALA A 375 -7.30 2.21 25.59
N VAL A 376 -7.03 1.07 24.93
CA VAL A 376 -6.77 -0.20 25.61
C VAL A 376 -5.37 -0.26 26.20
N SER A 377 -4.42 0.47 25.62
CA SER A 377 -2.98 0.27 25.85
C SER A 377 -2.22 1.56 26.11
N PHE A 378 -2.83 2.73 25.89
CA PHE A 378 -2.20 4.03 26.08
C PHE A 378 -3.20 5.01 26.72
N ASP A 379 -2.76 5.75 27.73
CA ASP A 379 -3.57 6.75 28.44
C ASP A 379 -2.93 8.15 28.28
N PRO A 380 -3.44 8.99 27.36
CA PRO A 380 -2.94 10.34 27.19
C PRO A 380 -3.30 11.23 28.39
N VAL A 381 -2.40 12.15 28.73
CA VAL A 381 -2.63 13.18 29.76
C VAL A 381 -3.93 13.97 29.53
N SER A 382 -4.31 14.20 28.26
CA SER A 382 -5.54 14.91 27.90
C SER A 382 -6.29 14.23 26.76
N TRP A 383 -7.25 13.37 27.11
CA TRP A 383 -8.19 12.75 26.17
C TRP A 383 -8.89 13.74 25.23
N PRO A 384 -9.45 14.88 25.68
CA PRO A 384 -10.11 15.82 24.79
C PRO A 384 -9.17 16.36 23.71
N THR A 385 -7.93 16.68 24.08
CA THR A 385 -6.91 17.20 23.17
C THR A 385 -6.50 16.13 22.15
N PHE A 386 -6.28 14.90 22.62
CA PHE A 386 -5.92 13.77 21.77
C PHE A 386 -7.00 13.44 20.74
N VAL A 387 -8.27 13.39 21.17
CA VAL A 387 -9.43 13.18 20.28
C VAL A 387 -9.56 14.32 19.28
N PHE A 388 -9.45 15.57 19.72
CA PHE A 388 -9.55 16.73 18.84
C PHE A 388 -8.46 16.73 17.77
N ALA A 389 -7.20 16.49 18.16
CA ALA A 389 -6.08 16.40 17.23
C ALA A 389 -6.26 15.25 16.23
N SER A 390 -6.69 14.07 16.70
CA SER A 390 -6.97 12.90 15.85
C SER A 390 -8.07 13.16 14.82
N VAL A 391 -9.15 13.83 15.23
CA VAL A 391 -10.24 14.23 14.31
C VAL A 391 -9.75 15.27 13.30
N LEU A 392 -8.93 16.23 13.73
CA LEU A 392 -8.36 17.24 12.85
C LEU A 392 -7.45 16.60 11.78
N VAL A 393 -6.61 15.65 12.17
CA VAL A 393 -5.80 14.83 11.25
C VAL A 393 -6.70 14.10 10.26
N ALA A 394 -7.74 13.40 10.74
CA ALA A 394 -8.66 12.66 9.88
C ALA A 394 -9.29 13.57 8.81
N LEU A 395 -9.84 14.72 9.21
CA LEU A 395 -10.50 15.63 8.28
C LEU A 395 -9.50 16.28 7.31
N THR A 396 -8.31 16.65 7.78
CA THR A 396 -7.26 17.25 6.95
C THR A 396 -6.83 16.28 5.86
N TYR A 397 -6.42 15.07 6.22
CA TYR A 397 -5.96 14.10 5.22
C TYR A 397 -7.09 13.60 4.31
N ALA A 398 -8.33 13.51 4.80
CA ALA A 398 -9.49 13.22 3.96
C ALA A 398 -9.70 14.27 2.86
N THR A 399 -9.54 15.56 3.20
CA THR A 399 -9.64 16.64 2.21
C THR A 399 -8.49 16.60 1.20
N ILE A 400 -7.27 16.32 1.66
CA ILE A 400 -6.11 16.12 0.78
C ILE A 400 -6.40 15.00 -0.22
N GLY A 401 -6.85 13.84 0.25
CA GLY A 401 -7.24 12.73 -0.61
C GLY A 401 -8.31 13.09 -1.65
N ALA A 402 -9.35 13.80 -1.22
CA ALA A 402 -10.44 14.24 -2.08
C ALA A 402 -9.97 15.22 -3.19
N ILE A 403 -8.94 16.01 -2.93
CA ILE A 403 -8.33 16.94 -3.90
C ILE A 403 -7.37 16.19 -4.84
N VAL A 404 -6.52 15.34 -4.28
CA VAL A 404 -5.49 14.60 -5.01
C VAL A 404 -6.09 13.64 -6.03
N GLY A 405 -7.25 13.04 -5.73
CA GLY A 405 -7.90 12.06 -6.62
C GLY A 405 -8.18 12.60 -8.02
N PRO A 406 -8.98 13.65 -8.17
CA PRO A 406 -9.25 14.28 -9.46
C PRO A 406 -8.00 14.74 -10.21
N LEU A 407 -6.96 15.21 -9.48
CA LEU A 407 -5.74 15.76 -10.07
C LEU A 407 -4.81 14.67 -10.63
N PHE A 408 -4.60 13.59 -9.88
CA PHE A 408 -3.58 12.58 -10.18
C PHE A 408 -4.16 11.21 -10.58
N GLY A 409 -5.48 11.02 -10.47
CA GLY A 409 -6.15 9.74 -10.66
C GLY A 409 -5.81 8.72 -9.56
N ARG A 410 -6.22 7.45 -9.75
CA ARG A 410 -6.09 6.41 -8.70
C ARG A 410 -4.63 6.07 -8.37
N LEU A 411 -3.83 5.74 -9.38
CA LEU A 411 -2.43 5.32 -9.17
C LEU A 411 -1.54 6.50 -8.82
N GLY A 412 -1.62 7.61 -9.57
CA GLY A 412 -0.83 8.80 -9.27
C GLY A 412 -1.20 9.42 -7.92
N GLY A 413 -2.49 9.44 -7.58
CA GLY A 413 -2.94 9.95 -6.29
C GLY A 413 -2.46 9.08 -5.13
N LEU A 414 -2.48 7.76 -5.26
CA LEU A 414 -1.95 6.86 -4.24
C LEU A 414 -0.44 7.08 -4.02
N TYR A 415 0.32 7.21 -5.11
CA TYR A 415 1.75 7.53 -5.07
C TYR A 415 2.03 8.87 -4.39
N PHE A 416 1.23 9.89 -4.69
CA PHE A 416 1.37 11.19 -4.05
C PHE A 416 1.07 11.12 -2.54
N LEU A 417 0.00 10.43 -2.14
CA LEU A 417 -0.37 10.29 -0.73
C LEU A 417 0.65 9.50 0.09
N LEU A 418 1.37 8.55 -0.51
CA LEU A 418 2.43 7.78 0.16
C LEU A 418 3.67 8.61 0.55
N VAL A 419 3.88 9.73 -0.14
CA VAL A 419 5.06 10.60 0.05
C VAL A 419 4.69 11.87 0.82
N LEU A 420 3.40 12.11 1.00
CA LEU A 420 2.91 13.25 1.74
C LEU A 420 3.28 13.05 3.23
N PRO A 421 3.96 14.03 3.87
CA PRO A 421 4.46 13.89 5.23
C PRO A 421 3.34 13.75 6.26
#